data_AF-M0AV74-F1
#
_entry.id   AF-M0AV74-F1
#
_cell.length_a   1.000
_cell.length_b   1.000
_cell.length_c   1.000
_cell.angle_alpha   90.00
_cell.angle_beta   90.00
_cell.angle_gamma   90.00
#
_symmetry.space_group_name_H-M   'P 1'
#
loop_
_entity.id
_entity.type
_entity.pdbx_description
1 polymer ?
#
loop_
_entity_poly.entity_id
_entity_poly.type
_entity_poly.pdbx_seq_one_letter_code
_entity_poly.pdbx_strand_id
1 'polypeptide(L)'
;MTDASELRDFVNRAADAEKAETGRLPDTVDGGRGGARDIILSYLDIGEIDEARTWATEAAPNYLQYARFVAEDRFDSSDPPSSLTAKPWTDALTAMQLATFAADNDVLLETAEDVYEWASLPFLKECRGWETTLTIDAVAALAALVLGEAHSDYIESAQSKFDSLDDQSAYAKRNLNLVSAVRGTANNDVEQVVDACRGLDDFHETLDIYESIPMELVNIHACFCVVFACHRGLDVTYTSDYVPVSVVSYD
;
A
#
# COMPACT_ATOMS: atom_id res chain seq x y z
N MET A 1 -8.95 22.49 -6.93
CA MET A 1 -9.01 22.51 -5.46
C MET A 1 -10.46 22.46 -5.06
N THR A 2 -10.93 21.24 -4.85
CA THR A 2 -12.22 20.91 -4.24
C THR A 2 -12.20 21.44 -2.80
N ASP A 3 -13.34 21.93 -2.29
CA ASP A 3 -13.40 22.42 -0.90
C ASP A 3 -13.20 21.22 0.05
N ALA A 4 -12.36 21.35 1.07
CA ALA A 4 -12.15 20.32 2.08
C ALA A 4 -13.47 19.90 2.76
N SER A 5 -14.46 20.80 2.81
CA SER A 5 -15.81 20.49 3.29
C SER A 5 -16.54 19.51 2.36
N GLU A 6 -16.47 19.71 1.05
CA GLU A 6 -17.10 18.84 0.04
C GLU A 6 -16.42 17.46 -0.02
N LEU A 7 -15.09 17.41 0.17
CA LEU A 7 -14.33 16.15 0.24
C LEU A 7 -14.71 15.34 1.49
N ARG A 8 -14.84 15.99 2.65
CA ARG A 8 -15.29 15.33 3.89
C ARG A 8 -16.75 14.88 3.82
N ASP A 9 -17.62 15.65 3.18
CA ASP A 9 -19.01 15.23 2.93
C ASP A 9 -19.11 14.04 1.96
N PHE A 10 -18.13 13.87 1.06
CA PHE A 10 -18.02 12.66 0.24
C PHE A 10 -17.55 11.47 1.07
N VAL A 11 -16.49 11.62 1.87
CA VAL A 11 -15.96 10.59 2.79
C VAL A 11 -17.04 10.07 3.73
N ASN A 12 -17.77 10.99 4.39
CA ASN A 12 -18.87 10.65 5.30
C ASN A 12 -20.00 9.90 4.57
N ARG A 13 -20.36 10.32 3.35
CA ARG A 13 -21.39 9.62 2.56
C ARG A 13 -20.92 8.27 2.04
N ALA A 14 -19.64 8.12 1.69
CA ALA A 14 -19.08 6.84 1.27
C ALA A 14 -19.11 5.82 2.41
N ALA A 15 -18.80 6.26 3.63
CA ALA A 15 -18.95 5.47 4.85
C ALA A 15 -20.43 5.18 5.20
N ASP A 16 -21.32 6.18 5.10
CA ASP A 16 -22.72 6.05 5.52
C ASP A 16 -23.62 5.30 4.52
N ALA A 17 -23.36 5.42 3.22
CA ALA A 17 -24.14 4.74 2.17
C ALA A 17 -24.07 3.21 2.30
N GLU A 18 -23.01 2.71 2.93
CA GLU A 18 -22.77 1.30 3.19
C GLU A 18 -23.67 0.75 4.32
N LYS A 19 -23.93 1.54 5.38
CA LYS A 19 -24.86 1.18 6.45
C LYS A 19 -26.32 1.10 5.99
N ALA A 20 -26.66 1.70 4.85
CA ALA A 20 -28.02 1.81 4.33
C ALA A 20 -28.43 0.69 3.35
N GLU A 21 -27.47 0.02 2.69
CA GLU A 21 -27.74 -1.08 1.75
C GLU A 21 -27.23 -2.41 2.31
N THR A 22 -28.16 -3.26 2.71
CA THR A 22 -27.94 -4.62 3.21
C THR A 22 -26.96 -5.43 2.34
N GLY A 23 -25.70 -5.52 2.76
CA GLY A 23 -24.76 -6.56 2.36
C GLY A 23 -24.42 -6.64 0.86
N ARG A 24 -24.52 -5.54 0.13
CA ARG A 24 -23.99 -5.43 -1.23
C ARG A 24 -23.24 -4.12 -1.36
N LEU A 25 -21.93 -4.24 -1.55
CA LEU A 25 -21.06 -3.19 -2.06
C LEU A 25 -21.82 -2.38 -3.13
N PRO A 26 -21.91 -1.04 -3.03
CA PRO A 26 -22.59 -0.27 -4.05
C PRO A 26 -21.92 -0.55 -5.40
N ASP A 27 -22.67 -0.55 -6.49
CA ASP A 27 -22.18 -0.79 -7.86
C ASP A 27 -20.99 0.12 -8.26
N THR A 28 -20.67 1.14 -7.47
CA THR A 28 -19.42 1.93 -7.52
C THR A 28 -18.15 1.16 -7.14
N VAL A 29 -18.25 0.06 -6.40
CA VAL A 29 -17.15 -0.89 -6.13
C VAL A 29 -16.99 -1.91 -7.26
N ASP A 30 -18.07 -2.17 -8.01
CA ASP A 30 -18.07 -3.09 -9.17
C ASP A 30 -17.30 -2.51 -10.39
N GLY A 31 -16.91 -1.23 -10.32
CA GLY A 31 -16.04 -0.54 -11.27
C GLY A 31 -14.53 -0.79 -11.09
N GLY A 32 -14.12 -1.54 -10.07
CA GLY A 32 -12.76 -2.07 -9.92
C GLY A 32 -11.85 -1.30 -8.97
N ARG A 33 -11.05 -2.05 -8.19
CA ARG A 33 -9.78 -1.75 -7.47
C ARG A 33 -9.63 -0.46 -6.64
N GLY A 34 -10.49 0.54 -6.75
CA GLY A 34 -10.47 1.77 -5.94
C GLY A 34 -11.41 1.68 -4.74
N GLY A 35 -12.57 1.02 -4.89
CA GLY A 35 -13.67 1.08 -3.92
C GLY A 35 -13.28 0.71 -2.49
N ALA A 36 -12.74 -0.50 -2.25
CA ALA A 36 -12.44 -0.95 -0.89
C ALA A 36 -11.31 -0.13 -0.24
N ARG A 37 -10.21 0.14 -0.96
CA ARG A 37 -9.13 1.02 -0.49
C ARG A 37 -9.67 2.40 -0.12
N ASP A 38 -10.47 3.01 -1.00
CA ASP A 38 -11.00 4.36 -0.80
C ASP A 38 -11.95 4.42 0.41
N ILE A 39 -12.74 3.35 0.65
CA ILE A 39 -13.58 3.20 1.84
C ILE A 39 -12.73 3.10 3.11
N ILE A 40 -11.66 2.31 3.10
CA ILE A 40 -10.77 2.15 4.25
C ILE A 40 -10.10 3.48 4.59
N LEU A 41 -9.56 4.19 3.59
CA LEU A 41 -8.96 5.51 3.79
C LEU A 41 -9.98 6.53 4.31
N SER A 42 -11.23 6.45 3.84
CA SER A 42 -12.34 7.26 4.33
C SER A 42 -12.60 7.01 5.82
N TYR A 43 -12.66 5.74 6.25
CA TYR A 43 -12.82 5.38 7.65
C TYR A 43 -11.63 5.78 8.52
N LEU A 44 -10.40 5.69 7.99
CA LEU A 44 -9.20 6.20 8.67
C LEU A 44 -9.27 7.71 8.90
N ASP A 45 -9.68 8.51 7.89
CA ASP A 45 -9.82 9.97 7.99
C ASP A 45 -10.78 10.39 9.11
N ILE A 46 -11.94 9.73 9.19
CA ILE A 46 -12.97 10.05 10.19
C ILE A 46 -12.75 9.38 11.56
N GLY A 47 -11.74 8.51 11.67
CA GLY A 47 -11.35 7.85 12.91
C GLY A 47 -12.15 6.60 13.29
N GLU A 48 -12.88 6.01 12.36
CA GLU A 48 -13.66 4.78 12.54
C GLU A 48 -12.77 3.55 12.26
N ILE A 49 -11.81 3.29 13.16
CA ILE A 49 -10.76 2.26 12.97
C ILE A 49 -11.32 0.84 12.84
N ASP A 50 -12.36 0.50 13.61
CA ASP A 50 -12.94 -0.85 13.59
C ASP A 50 -13.60 -1.18 12.24
N GLU A 51 -14.20 -0.18 11.60
CA GLU A 51 -14.76 -0.33 10.25
C GLU A 51 -13.63 -0.45 9.22
N ALA A 52 -12.59 0.39 9.31
CA ALA A 52 -11.41 0.28 8.46
C ALA A 52 -10.78 -1.13 8.53
N ARG A 53 -10.69 -1.73 9.73
CA ARG A 53 -10.18 -3.09 9.95
C ARG A 53 -11.04 -4.16 9.27
N THR A 54 -12.36 -4.07 9.44
CA THR A 54 -13.32 -5.02 8.86
C THR A 54 -13.19 -5.04 7.34
N TRP A 55 -13.20 -3.85 6.73
CA TRP A 55 -13.02 -3.69 5.28
C TRP A 55 -11.65 -4.18 4.79
N ALA A 56 -10.59 -3.88 5.52
CA ALA A 56 -9.24 -4.26 5.16
C ALA A 56 -9.03 -5.79 5.22
N THR A 57 -9.61 -6.45 6.22
CA THR A 57 -9.61 -7.91 6.39
C THR A 57 -10.24 -8.61 5.18
N GLU A 58 -11.39 -8.12 4.72
CA GLU A 58 -12.08 -8.71 3.57
C GLU A 58 -11.39 -8.38 2.23
N ALA A 59 -10.81 -7.18 2.11
CA ALA A 59 -10.27 -6.71 0.84
C ALA A 59 -8.87 -7.27 0.53
N ALA A 60 -7.99 -7.42 1.52
CA ALA A 60 -6.58 -7.76 1.30
C ALA A 60 -6.37 -9.04 0.45
N PRO A 61 -7.05 -10.18 0.73
CA PRO A 61 -6.89 -11.39 -0.07
C PRO A 61 -7.35 -11.20 -1.53
N ASN A 62 -8.41 -10.41 -1.74
CA ASN A 62 -8.98 -10.15 -3.06
C ASN A 62 -8.02 -9.33 -3.95
N TYR A 63 -7.34 -8.33 -3.37
CA TYR A 63 -6.31 -7.57 -4.10
C TYR A 63 -5.15 -8.47 -4.54
N LEU A 64 -4.69 -9.36 -3.64
CA LEU A 64 -3.55 -10.22 -3.93
C LEU A 64 -3.89 -11.30 -4.95
N GLN A 65 -5.04 -11.96 -4.82
CA GLN A 65 -5.52 -12.93 -5.79
C GLN A 65 -5.64 -12.30 -7.18
N TYR A 66 -6.16 -11.08 -7.26
CA TYR A 66 -6.27 -10.35 -8.51
C TYR A 66 -4.91 -9.98 -9.09
N ALA A 67 -3.98 -9.47 -8.26
CA ALA A 67 -2.62 -9.13 -8.66
C ALA A 67 -1.92 -10.35 -9.30
N ARG A 68 -2.06 -11.52 -8.66
CA ARG A 68 -1.52 -12.79 -9.14
C ARG A 68 -2.19 -13.25 -10.44
N PHE A 69 -3.52 -13.22 -10.50
CA PHE A 69 -4.27 -13.55 -11.72
C PHE A 69 -3.82 -12.71 -12.92
N VAL A 70 -3.71 -11.39 -12.75
CA VAL A 70 -3.23 -10.51 -13.83
C VAL A 70 -1.81 -10.87 -14.27
N ALA A 71 -0.92 -11.14 -13.31
CA ALA A 71 0.47 -11.44 -13.59
C ALA A 71 0.67 -12.84 -14.22
N GLU A 72 -0.16 -13.82 -13.88
CA GLU A 72 -0.01 -15.20 -14.34
C GLU A 72 -0.83 -15.50 -15.61
N ASP A 73 -2.09 -15.01 -15.72
CA ASP A 73 -3.01 -15.37 -16.82
C ASP A 73 -2.92 -14.45 -18.07
N ARG A 74 -2.21 -13.31 -17.99
CA ARG A 74 -1.92 -12.46 -19.17
C ARG A 74 -0.47 -12.51 -19.63
N PHE A 75 0.37 -13.31 -18.99
CA PHE A 75 1.73 -13.59 -19.44
C PHE A 75 1.73 -14.74 -20.45
N ASP A 76 1.08 -14.56 -21.61
CA ASP A 76 1.46 -15.35 -22.78
C ASP A 76 2.79 -14.78 -23.29
N SER A 77 3.89 -15.46 -22.96
CA SER A 77 5.25 -15.11 -23.43
C SER A 77 5.38 -14.98 -24.95
N SER A 78 4.38 -15.44 -25.72
CA SER A 78 4.39 -15.42 -27.19
C SER A 78 3.64 -14.23 -27.83
N ASP A 79 2.85 -13.47 -27.08
CA ASP A 79 2.11 -12.31 -27.61
C ASP A 79 1.77 -11.30 -26.49
N PRO A 80 2.64 -10.31 -26.18
CA PRO A 80 2.38 -9.38 -25.09
C PRO A 80 1.20 -8.48 -25.48
N PRO A 81 0.03 -8.59 -24.82
CA PRO A 81 -1.09 -7.76 -25.17
C PRO A 81 -0.78 -6.32 -24.80
N SER A 82 -0.99 -5.43 -25.77
CA SER A 82 -1.09 -3.97 -25.67
C SER A 82 -1.00 -3.39 -24.26
N SER A 83 -0.03 -2.50 -24.05
CA SER A 83 0.28 -1.65 -22.90
C SER A 83 -0.91 -1.03 -22.12
N LEU A 84 -1.76 -1.85 -21.49
CA LEU A 84 -2.91 -1.43 -20.71
C LEU A 84 -2.78 -1.90 -19.25
N THR A 85 -2.31 -0.95 -18.43
CA THR A 85 -2.91 -0.52 -17.16
C THR A 85 -3.06 -1.49 -15.99
N ALA A 86 -2.59 -2.73 -16.05
CA ALA A 86 -2.54 -3.58 -14.87
C ALA A 86 -1.15 -3.47 -14.23
N LYS A 87 -1.10 -2.98 -12.98
CA LYS A 87 0.13 -2.85 -12.20
C LYS A 87 0.19 -3.87 -11.04
N PRO A 88 0.39 -5.16 -11.33
CA PRO A 88 0.18 -6.24 -10.36
C PRO A 88 1.01 -6.06 -9.08
N TRP A 89 2.24 -5.52 -9.16
CA TRP A 89 3.02 -5.23 -7.94
C TRP A 89 2.57 -4.00 -7.16
N THR A 90 1.85 -3.07 -7.79
CA THR A 90 1.17 -1.99 -7.06
C THR A 90 -0.04 -2.56 -6.32
N ASP A 91 -0.79 -3.47 -6.94
CA ASP A 91 -1.92 -4.14 -6.29
C ASP A 91 -1.43 -5.04 -5.13
N ALA A 92 -0.28 -5.71 -5.28
CA ALA A 92 0.37 -6.46 -4.20
C ALA A 92 0.81 -5.57 -3.03
N LEU A 93 1.36 -4.38 -3.32
CA LEU A 93 1.66 -3.38 -2.30
C LEU A 93 0.39 -2.97 -1.57
N THR A 94 -0.70 -2.67 -2.29
CA THR A 94 -1.98 -2.34 -1.67
C THR A 94 -2.49 -3.49 -0.82
N ALA A 95 -2.40 -4.75 -1.26
CA ALA A 95 -2.76 -5.91 -0.45
C ALA A 95 -1.98 -5.94 0.88
N MET A 96 -0.65 -5.74 0.85
CA MET A 96 0.17 -5.65 2.08
C MET A 96 -0.25 -4.50 3.00
N GLN A 97 -0.60 -3.34 2.43
CA GLN A 97 -1.08 -2.18 3.18
C GLN A 97 -2.41 -2.48 3.86
N LEU A 98 -3.37 -3.05 3.11
CA LEU A 98 -4.67 -3.44 3.65
C LEU A 98 -4.53 -4.55 4.70
N ALA A 99 -3.71 -5.58 4.46
CA ALA A 99 -3.47 -6.62 5.45
C ALA A 99 -2.85 -6.07 6.75
N THR A 100 -2.05 -5.01 6.65
CA THR A 100 -1.54 -4.30 7.83
C THR A 100 -2.65 -3.54 8.54
N PHE A 101 -3.51 -2.82 7.80
CA PHE A 101 -4.67 -2.16 8.40
C PHE A 101 -5.69 -3.14 8.98
N ALA A 102 -5.80 -4.37 8.47
CA ALA A 102 -6.68 -5.38 9.06
C ALA A 102 -6.39 -5.62 10.55
N ALA A 103 -5.13 -5.39 10.99
CA ALA A 103 -4.65 -5.72 12.34
C ALA A 103 -4.93 -7.18 12.73
N ASP A 104 -5.05 -8.05 11.71
CA ASP A 104 -5.23 -9.48 11.83
C ASP A 104 -3.93 -10.15 11.38
N ASN A 105 -3.26 -10.83 12.31
CA ASN A 105 -1.99 -11.48 12.04
C ASN A 105 -2.11 -12.62 11.03
N ASP A 106 -3.24 -13.33 10.98
CA ASP A 106 -3.41 -14.44 10.04
C ASP A 106 -3.50 -13.88 8.62
N VAL A 107 -4.28 -12.80 8.41
CA VAL A 107 -4.37 -12.12 7.11
C VAL A 107 -3.02 -11.53 6.69
N LEU A 108 -2.30 -10.90 7.62
CA LEU A 108 -0.99 -10.31 7.33
C LEU A 108 0.05 -11.37 6.97
N LEU A 109 0.09 -12.49 7.71
CA LEU A 109 1.00 -13.59 7.43
C LEU A 109 0.67 -14.26 6.09
N GLU A 110 -0.59 -14.60 5.82
CA GLU A 110 -0.99 -15.22 4.55
C GLU A 110 -0.67 -14.31 3.36
N THR A 111 -0.98 -13.02 3.45
CA THR A 111 -0.65 -12.03 2.41
C THR A 111 0.87 -11.94 2.20
N ALA A 112 1.66 -11.93 3.29
CA ALA A 112 3.10 -11.87 3.20
C ALA A 112 3.72 -13.15 2.61
N GLU A 113 3.21 -14.34 2.97
CA GLU A 113 3.64 -15.63 2.42
C GLU A 113 3.46 -15.65 0.91
N ASP A 114 2.27 -15.29 0.43
CA ASP A 114 1.94 -15.26 -0.99
C ASP A 114 2.80 -14.23 -1.76
N VAL A 115 2.97 -13.02 -1.21
CA VAL A 115 3.82 -11.99 -1.81
C VAL A 115 5.28 -12.44 -1.87
N TYR A 116 5.79 -13.04 -0.80
CA TYR A 116 7.17 -13.50 -0.72
C TYR A 116 7.44 -14.67 -1.66
N GLU A 117 6.53 -15.67 -1.70
CA GLU A 117 6.56 -16.75 -2.68
C GLU A 117 6.61 -16.18 -4.08
N TRP A 118 5.66 -15.28 -4.40
CA TRP A 118 5.56 -14.69 -5.72
C TRP A 118 6.83 -13.94 -6.09
N ALA A 119 7.38 -13.10 -5.21
CA ALA A 119 8.61 -12.33 -5.44
C ALA A 119 9.84 -13.21 -5.71
N SER A 120 9.81 -14.46 -5.27
CA SER A 120 10.88 -15.45 -5.49
C SER A 120 10.83 -16.12 -6.87
N LEU A 121 9.72 -15.98 -7.61
CA LEU A 121 9.51 -16.71 -8.86
C LEU A 121 10.49 -16.27 -9.97
N PRO A 122 11.16 -17.23 -10.66
CA PRO A 122 12.20 -16.93 -11.64
C PRO A 122 11.77 -16.03 -12.80
N PHE A 123 10.53 -16.16 -13.27
CA PHE A 123 10.02 -15.39 -14.42
C PHE A 123 9.91 -13.89 -14.13
N LEU A 124 9.88 -13.48 -12.86
CA LEU A 124 9.95 -12.08 -12.49
C LEU A 124 11.30 -11.46 -12.86
N LYS A 125 12.38 -12.25 -12.94
CA LYS A 125 13.65 -11.75 -13.48
C LYS A 125 13.52 -11.25 -14.92
N GLU A 126 12.57 -11.81 -15.67
CA GLU A 126 12.26 -11.45 -17.06
C GLU A 126 11.25 -10.27 -17.13
N CYS A 127 10.34 -10.17 -16.15
CA CYS A 127 9.35 -9.08 -16.02
C CYS A 127 9.92 -7.78 -15.42
N ARG A 128 11.12 -7.82 -14.82
CA ARG A 128 11.82 -6.66 -14.23
C ARG A 128 12.06 -5.49 -15.19
N GLY A 129 11.86 -5.68 -16.49
CA GLY A 129 11.91 -4.59 -17.48
C GLY A 129 10.62 -3.79 -17.64
N TRP A 130 9.48 -4.28 -17.12
CA TRP A 130 8.14 -3.76 -17.43
C TRP A 130 7.50 -3.00 -16.27
N GLU A 131 7.83 -3.37 -15.04
CA GLU A 131 7.43 -2.63 -13.84
C GLU A 131 8.66 -2.26 -13.03
N THR A 132 8.64 -1.03 -12.55
CA THR A 132 9.63 -0.41 -11.66
C THR A 132 10.19 -1.39 -10.63
N THR A 133 11.42 -1.85 -10.85
CA THR A 133 12.15 -2.85 -10.04
C THR A 133 12.23 -2.52 -8.55
N LEU A 134 12.01 -1.27 -8.18
CA LEU A 134 11.95 -0.78 -6.80
C LEU A 134 10.66 -1.18 -6.08
N THR A 135 9.51 -1.27 -6.77
CA THR A 135 8.24 -1.66 -6.13
C THR A 135 8.34 -3.10 -5.66
N ILE A 136 8.81 -4.00 -6.52
CA ILE A 136 8.98 -5.43 -6.19
C ILE A 136 9.86 -5.58 -4.95
N ASP A 137 11.02 -4.93 -4.94
CA ASP A 137 11.93 -5.00 -3.79
C ASP A 137 11.30 -4.41 -2.52
N ALA A 138 10.52 -3.33 -2.64
CA ALA A 138 9.81 -2.74 -1.50
C ALA A 138 8.78 -3.70 -0.91
N VAL A 139 7.91 -4.29 -1.75
CA VAL A 139 6.88 -5.24 -1.28
C VAL A 139 7.52 -6.53 -0.76
N ALA A 140 8.57 -7.03 -1.43
CA ALA A 140 9.28 -8.21 -0.98
C ALA A 140 10.04 -7.99 0.34
N ALA A 141 10.65 -6.82 0.55
CA ALA A 141 11.27 -6.48 1.82
C ALA A 141 10.25 -6.43 2.96
N LEU A 142 9.06 -5.88 2.71
CA LEU A 142 7.94 -5.87 3.65
C LEU A 142 7.50 -7.28 4.03
N ALA A 143 7.20 -8.10 3.04
CA ALA A 143 6.78 -9.48 3.23
C ALA A 143 7.85 -10.31 3.96
N ALA A 144 9.11 -10.22 3.51
CA ALA A 144 10.23 -10.89 4.15
C ALA A 144 10.37 -10.48 5.62
N LEU A 145 10.24 -9.18 5.93
CA LEU A 145 10.27 -8.72 7.31
C LEU A 145 9.14 -9.35 8.12
N VAL A 146 7.88 -9.29 7.65
CA VAL A 146 6.70 -9.93 8.28
C VAL A 146 6.98 -11.38 8.65
N LEU A 147 7.52 -12.15 7.72
CA LEU A 147 7.80 -13.58 7.90
C LEU A 147 9.03 -13.88 8.77
N GLY A 148 9.81 -12.85 9.16
CA GLY A 148 11.07 -13.03 9.87
C GLY A 148 12.21 -13.56 8.98
N GLU A 149 12.06 -13.43 7.66
CA GLU A 149 13.01 -13.87 6.65
C GLU A 149 14.07 -12.80 6.36
N ALA A 150 15.10 -13.19 5.60
CA ALA A 150 16.15 -12.28 5.16
C ALA A 150 15.57 -11.20 4.22
N HIS A 151 15.52 -9.97 4.72
CA HIS A 151 14.96 -8.81 4.02
C HIS A 151 16.05 -7.80 3.57
N SER A 152 17.27 -7.92 4.09
CA SER A 152 18.41 -7.03 3.78
C SER A 152 18.72 -6.97 2.30
N ASP A 153 18.65 -8.11 1.60
CA ASP A 153 19.01 -8.21 0.19
C ASP A 153 18.06 -7.38 -0.69
N TYR A 154 16.77 -7.38 -0.36
CA TYR A 154 15.78 -6.55 -1.05
C TYR A 154 15.99 -5.05 -0.77
N ILE A 155 16.31 -4.71 0.48
CA ILE A 155 16.61 -3.33 0.89
C ILE A 155 17.85 -2.79 0.16
N GLU A 156 18.93 -3.57 0.11
CA GLU A 156 20.17 -3.20 -0.56
C GLU A 156 19.99 -3.13 -2.08
N SER A 157 19.26 -4.09 -2.66
CA SER A 157 18.88 -4.10 -4.07
C SER A 157 18.09 -2.84 -4.45
N ALA A 158 17.09 -2.47 -3.64
CA ALA A 158 16.29 -1.27 -3.89
C ALA A 158 17.15 0.00 -3.86
N GLN A 159 18.01 0.14 -2.85
CA GLN A 159 18.93 1.28 -2.76
C GLN A 159 19.85 1.35 -3.98
N SER A 160 20.50 0.23 -4.31
CA SER A 160 21.43 0.17 -5.45
C SER A 160 20.75 0.51 -6.77
N LYS A 161 19.51 0.04 -6.99
CA LYS A 161 18.72 0.36 -8.18
C LYS A 161 18.36 1.84 -8.22
N PHE A 162 17.92 2.41 -7.10
CA PHE A 162 17.55 3.83 -7.01
C PHE A 162 18.75 4.74 -7.29
N ASP A 163 19.91 4.43 -6.73
CA ASP A 163 21.15 5.20 -6.94
C ASP A 163 21.65 5.12 -8.39
N SER A 164 21.27 4.08 -9.12
CA SER A 164 21.62 3.89 -10.54
C SER A 164 20.67 4.57 -11.53
N LEU A 165 19.56 5.15 -11.06
CA LEU A 165 18.61 5.83 -11.94
C LEU A 165 19.16 7.18 -12.41
N ASP A 166 19.13 7.40 -13.72
CA ASP A 166 19.47 8.70 -14.33
C ASP A 166 18.49 9.81 -13.90
N ASP A 167 17.21 9.44 -13.67
CA ASP A 167 16.17 10.31 -13.15
C ASP A 167 15.36 9.61 -12.04
N GLN A 168 15.36 10.21 -10.86
CA GLN A 168 14.67 9.68 -9.67
C GLN A 168 13.24 10.21 -9.64
N SER A 169 12.37 9.55 -10.42
CA SER A 169 10.95 9.88 -10.46
C SER A 169 10.29 9.87 -9.08
N ALA A 170 9.15 10.56 -8.97
CA ALA A 170 8.33 10.60 -7.76
C ALA A 170 8.00 9.17 -7.24
N TYR A 171 7.64 8.25 -8.14
CA TYR A 171 7.38 6.85 -7.80
C TYR A 171 8.61 6.08 -7.31
N ALA A 172 9.80 6.38 -7.85
CA ALA A 172 11.05 5.79 -7.37
C ALA A 172 11.36 6.24 -5.94
N LYS A 173 11.17 7.53 -5.65
CA LYS A 173 11.35 8.10 -4.30
C LYS A 173 10.35 7.51 -3.31
N ARG A 174 9.07 7.39 -3.68
CA ARG A 174 8.05 6.71 -2.90
C ARG A 174 8.50 5.29 -2.50
N ASN A 175 8.94 4.48 -3.47
CA ASN A 175 9.39 3.12 -3.19
C ASN A 175 10.63 3.06 -2.29
N LEU A 176 11.57 3.99 -2.48
CA LEU A 176 12.74 4.06 -1.60
C LEU A 176 12.34 4.44 -0.17
N ASN A 177 11.41 5.37 0.01
CA ASN A 177 10.93 5.72 1.34
C ASN A 177 10.18 4.56 2.00
N LEU A 178 9.38 3.79 1.25
CA LEU A 178 8.79 2.53 1.76
C LEU A 178 9.89 1.58 2.27
N VAL A 179 10.94 1.34 1.48
CA VAL A 179 12.09 0.52 1.87
C VAL A 179 12.83 1.09 3.08
N SER A 180 12.96 2.42 3.17
CA SER A 180 13.58 3.09 4.31
C SER A 180 12.77 2.90 5.59
N ALA A 181 11.44 2.96 5.51
CA ALA A 181 10.56 2.64 6.63
C ALA A 181 10.72 1.18 7.06
N VAL A 182 10.80 0.22 6.13
CA VAL A 182 11.10 -1.20 6.45
C VAL A 182 12.42 -1.32 7.20
N ARG A 183 13.46 -0.64 6.71
CA ARG A 183 14.79 -0.63 7.35
C ARG A 183 14.73 -0.05 8.76
N GLY A 184 14.04 1.07 8.93
CA GLY A 184 13.84 1.71 10.23
C GLY A 184 13.13 0.78 11.21
N THR A 185 12.01 0.17 10.79
CA THR A 185 11.27 -0.79 11.60
C THR A 185 12.12 -2.00 11.99
N ALA A 186 12.84 -2.60 11.04
CA ALA A 186 13.71 -3.75 11.32
C ALA A 186 14.84 -3.43 12.32
N ASN A 187 15.34 -2.19 12.30
CA ASN A 187 16.42 -1.73 13.16
C ASN A 187 15.95 -1.06 14.47
N ASN A 188 14.64 -0.99 14.71
CA ASN A 188 14.05 -0.22 15.81
C ASN A 188 14.45 1.27 15.79
N ASP A 189 14.60 1.85 14.60
CA ASP A 189 14.95 3.25 14.38
C ASP A 189 13.70 4.06 14.02
N VAL A 190 13.10 4.67 15.06
CA VAL A 190 11.89 5.50 14.93
C VAL A 190 12.15 6.75 14.08
N GLU A 191 13.33 7.36 14.18
CA GLU A 191 13.66 8.58 13.42
C GLU A 191 13.71 8.27 11.92
N GLN A 192 14.28 7.12 11.55
CA GLN A 192 14.29 6.66 10.17
C GLN A 192 12.87 6.39 9.62
N VAL A 193 11.97 5.80 10.42
CA VAL A 193 10.57 5.59 10.01
C VAL A 193 9.88 6.94 9.80
N VAL A 194 10.07 7.88 10.72
CA VAL A 194 9.48 9.23 10.63
C VAL A 194 10.00 9.99 9.40
N ASP A 195 11.30 9.94 9.12
CA ASP A 195 11.89 10.58 7.94
C ASP A 195 11.39 9.97 6.63
N ALA A 196 11.20 8.64 6.60
CA ALA A 196 10.56 7.96 5.48
C ALA A 196 9.12 8.45 5.27
N CYS A 197 8.32 8.60 6.33
CA CYS A 197 6.96 9.12 6.23
C CYS A 197 6.92 10.56 5.71
N ARG A 198 7.83 11.44 6.14
CA ARG A 198 7.95 12.80 5.58
C ARG A 198 8.20 12.77 4.07
N GLY A 199 9.14 11.93 3.63
CA GLY A 199 9.41 11.77 2.21
C GLY A 199 8.25 11.14 1.40
N LEU A 200 7.37 10.39 2.06
CA LEU A 200 6.12 9.88 1.45
C LEU A 200 5.05 10.98 1.34
N ASP A 201 4.99 11.90 2.29
CA ASP A 201 4.09 13.06 2.22
C ASP A 201 4.52 14.04 1.12
N ASP A 202 5.82 14.30 0.97
CA ASP A 202 6.35 15.11 -0.15
C ASP A 202 5.94 14.52 -1.53
N PHE A 203 5.88 13.19 -1.64
CA PHE A 203 5.37 12.52 -2.85
C PHE A 203 3.86 12.72 -3.01
N HIS A 204 3.11 12.61 -1.91
CA HIS A 204 1.66 12.75 -1.88
C HIS A 204 1.16 14.16 -2.22
N GLU A 205 2.01 15.18 -2.16
CA GLU A 205 1.67 16.50 -2.69
C GLU A 205 1.69 16.56 -4.23
N THR A 206 2.31 15.57 -4.88
CA THR A 206 2.59 15.57 -6.33
C THR A 206 1.66 14.67 -7.15
N LEU A 207 0.52 14.27 -6.58
CA LEU A 207 -0.36 13.22 -7.14
C LEU A 207 -0.87 13.51 -8.56
N ASP A 208 -0.97 12.42 -9.31
CA ASP A 208 -1.40 12.31 -10.70
C ASP A 208 -2.93 12.13 -10.79
N ILE A 209 -3.51 12.34 -11.97
CA ILE A 209 -4.96 12.35 -12.29
C ILE A 209 -5.71 11.02 -12.05
N TYR A 210 -5.04 9.99 -11.54
CA TYR A 210 -5.56 8.64 -11.34
C TYR A 210 -5.91 8.33 -9.88
N GLU A 211 -5.71 9.28 -8.97
CA GLU A 211 -5.98 9.10 -7.54
C GLU A 211 -7.38 9.57 -7.15
N SER A 212 -7.96 8.92 -6.14
CA SER A 212 -9.34 9.14 -5.68
C SER A 212 -9.40 10.29 -4.68
N ILE A 213 -10.60 10.83 -4.44
CA ILE A 213 -10.83 11.89 -3.45
C ILE A 213 -10.25 11.54 -2.05
N PRO A 214 -10.44 10.33 -1.49
CA PRO A 214 -9.82 9.99 -0.21
C PRO A 214 -8.30 9.99 -0.25
N MET A 215 -7.68 9.64 -1.38
CA MET A 215 -6.24 9.73 -1.59
C MET A 215 -5.74 11.17 -1.79
N GLU A 216 -6.61 12.17 -1.97
CA GLU A 216 -6.19 13.59 -1.86
C GLU A 216 -6.09 14.04 -0.39
N LEU A 217 -6.73 13.30 0.53
CA LEU A 217 -6.82 13.65 1.95
C LEU A 217 -5.92 12.77 2.84
N VAL A 218 -5.77 11.50 2.49
CA VAL A 218 -5.05 10.50 3.30
C VAL A 218 -3.96 9.84 2.49
N ASN A 219 -2.72 9.94 2.97
CA ASN A 219 -1.58 9.27 2.39
C ASN A 219 -1.49 7.82 2.87
N ILE A 220 -2.02 6.89 2.07
CA ILE A 220 -1.99 5.46 2.37
C ILE A 220 -0.58 4.93 2.67
N HIS A 221 0.46 5.46 2.02
CA HIS A 221 1.82 4.97 2.19
C HIS A 221 2.41 5.37 3.54
N ALA A 222 2.27 6.65 3.92
CA ALA A 222 2.73 7.12 5.22
C ALA A 222 1.92 6.52 6.37
N CYS A 223 0.58 6.46 6.22
CA CYS A 223 -0.29 5.79 7.20
C CYS A 223 0.12 4.34 7.41
N PHE A 224 0.32 3.60 6.33
CA PHE A 224 0.80 2.22 6.38
C PHE A 224 2.13 2.09 7.14
N CYS A 225 3.13 2.94 6.86
CA CYS A 225 4.43 2.84 7.51
C CYS A 225 4.35 3.06 9.03
N VAL A 226 3.49 3.99 9.46
CA VAL A 226 3.23 4.23 10.89
C VAL A 226 2.59 3.00 11.52
N VAL A 227 1.45 2.53 10.99
CA VAL A 227 0.74 1.36 11.52
C VAL A 227 1.64 0.13 11.55
N PHE A 228 2.36 -0.12 10.45
CA PHE A 228 3.27 -1.25 10.34
C PHE A 228 4.37 -1.21 11.41
N ALA A 229 5.00 -0.06 11.64
CA ALA A 229 6.02 0.08 12.68
C ALA A 229 5.42 -0.13 14.09
N CYS A 230 4.24 0.43 14.36
CA CYS A 230 3.53 0.27 15.62
C CYS A 230 3.15 -1.20 15.91
N HIS A 231 2.59 -1.91 14.93
CA HIS A 231 2.30 -3.34 15.03
C HIS A 231 3.57 -4.19 15.30
N ARG A 232 4.75 -3.67 14.96
CA ARG A 232 6.05 -4.28 15.24
C ARG A 232 6.68 -3.85 16.57
N GLY A 233 5.97 -3.06 17.37
CA GLY A 233 6.36 -2.66 18.71
C GLY A 233 7.19 -1.38 18.79
N LEU A 234 7.27 -0.60 17.71
CA LEU A 234 7.89 0.73 17.75
C LEU A 234 6.85 1.78 18.17
N ASP A 235 7.27 2.74 18.99
CA ASP A 235 6.44 3.89 19.39
C ASP A 235 6.58 5.02 18.35
N VAL A 236 5.81 4.94 17.26
CA VAL A 236 5.85 5.92 16.16
C VAL A 236 4.62 6.83 16.23
N THR A 237 4.84 8.10 16.58
CA THR A 237 3.75 9.10 16.73
C THR A 237 3.67 10.08 15.57
N TYR A 238 3.94 9.64 14.34
CA TYR A 238 3.94 10.53 13.16
C TYR A 238 2.52 10.88 12.71
N THR A 239 2.24 12.17 12.57
CA THR A 239 1.01 12.72 12.00
C THR A 239 1.36 13.86 11.05
N SER A 240 0.52 14.12 10.06
CA SER A 240 0.66 15.23 9.11
C SER A 240 -0.70 15.67 8.59
N ASP A 241 -0.73 16.59 7.64
CA ASP A 241 -1.97 16.98 6.95
C ASP A 241 -2.59 15.79 6.17
N TYR A 242 -1.82 14.74 5.90
CA TYR A 242 -2.23 13.54 5.16
C TYR A 242 -2.20 12.24 6.00
N VAL A 243 -1.74 12.31 7.25
CA VAL A 243 -1.73 11.17 8.18
C VAL A 243 -2.61 11.52 9.39
N PRO A 244 -3.84 10.99 9.43
CA PRO A 244 -4.80 11.27 10.49
C PRO A 244 -4.28 10.87 11.88
N VAL A 245 -4.69 11.61 12.91
CA VAL A 245 -4.33 11.29 14.31
C VAL A 245 -4.81 9.90 14.74
N SER A 246 -5.91 9.41 14.16
CA SER A 246 -6.45 8.06 14.37
C SER A 246 -5.44 6.96 14.04
N VAL A 247 -4.53 7.20 13.10
CA VAL A 247 -3.48 6.25 12.69
C VAL A 247 -2.46 6.01 13.81
N VAL A 248 -2.22 6.98 14.68
CA VAL A 248 -1.29 6.81 15.82
C VAL A 248 -1.89 5.95 16.92
N SER A 249 -3.22 5.86 16.99
CA SER A 249 -3.95 4.97 17.91
C SER A 249 -4.32 3.62 17.31
N TYR A 250 -3.71 3.25 16.18
CA TYR A 250 -3.99 2.02 15.46
C TYR A 250 -3.25 0.83 16.10
N ASP A 251 -3.77 0.39 17.25
CA ASP A 251 -3.23 -0.72 18.07
C ASP A 251 -3.89 -2.07 17.79
#